data_AF-A0A4Y7SFT3-F1
#
_entry.id   AF-A0A4Y7SFT3-F1
#
_cell.length_a   1.000
_cell.length_b   1.000
_cell.length_c   1.000
_cell.angle_alpha   90.00
_cell.angle_beta   90.00
_cell.angle_gamma   90.00
#
_symmetry.space_group_name_H-M   'P 1'
#
loop_
_entity.id
_entity.type
_entity.pdbx_description
1 polymer ?
#
loop_
_entity_poly.entity_id
_entity_poly.type
_entity_poly.pdbx_seq_one_letter_code
_entity_poly.pdbx_strand_id
1 'polypeptide(L)' 'MNRGPIILSIDEAEYLLDQIPPPSEDDDELAKKLRSRLQELLTNLRAGAEGTASG' A
#
# COMPACT_ATOMS: atom_id res chain seq x y z
N MET A 1 17.86 7.85 -13.77
CA MET A 1 18.21 6.95 -12.65
C MET A 1 17.47 5.64 -12.87
N ASN A 2 18.16 4.58 -13.30
CA ASN A 2 17.56 3.24 -13.43
C ASN A 2 17.53 2.60 -12.04
N ARG A 3 16.51 2.92 -11.24
CA ARG A 3 16.24 2.18 -10.01
C ARG A 3 15.57 0.87 -10.44
N GLY A 4 16.22 -0.25 -10.15
CA GLY A 4 15.62 -1.56 -10.34
C GLY A 4 14.31 -1.71 -9.55
N PRO A 5 13.56 -2.79 -9.76
CA PRO A 5 12.29 -3.00 -9.06
C PRO A 5 12.52 -2.95 -7.54
N ILE A 6 11.66 -2.21 -6.85
CA ILE A 6 11.64 -2.17 -5.39
C ILE A 6 10.88 -3.41 -4.91
N ILE A 7 11.53 -4.26 -4.13
CA ILE A 7 10.88 -5.39 -3.45
C ILE A 7 10.59 -4.91 -2.02
N LEU A 8 9.32 -4.97 -1.62
CA LEU A 8 8.86 -4.60 -0.29
C LEU A 8 8.05 -5.76 0.30
N SER A 9 8.24 -6.04 1.58
CA SER A 9 7.27 -6.81 2.37
C SER A 9 5.97 -6.01 2.56
N ILE A 10 4.90 -6.70 2.98
CA ILE A 10 3.61 -6.06 3.27
C ILE A 10 3.78 -5.03 4.40
N ASP A 11 4.54 -5.37 5.46
CA ASP A 11 4.83 -4.47 6.58
C ASP A 11 5.57 -3.21 6.13
N GLU A 12 6.59 -3.34 5.27
CA GLU A 12 7.34 -2.19 4.74
C GLU A 12 6.48 -1.31 3.84
N ALA A 13 5.62 -1.91 3.02
CA ALA A 13 4.72 -1.16 2.15
C ALA A 13 3.67 -0.37 2.95
N GLU A 14 3.10 -0.97 3.99
CA GLU A 14 2.20 -0.29 4.92
C GLU A 14 2.92 0.82 5.69
N TYR A 15 4.11 0.54 6.21
CA TYR A 15 4.93 1.53 6.91
C TYR A 15 5.27 2.76 6.05
N LEU A 16 5.54 2.55 4.75
CA LEU A 16 5.77 3.65 3.82
C LEU A 16 4.48 4.42 3.50
N LEU A 17 3.34 3.73 3.39
CA LEU A 17 2.04 4.37 3.16
C LEU A 17 1.62 5.25 4.34
N ASP A 18 1.90 4.80 5.57
CA ASP A 18 1.61 5.54 6.80
C ASP A 18 2.45 6.80 6.96
N GLN A 19 3.64 6.86 6.34
CA GLN A 19 4.45 8.08 6.30
C GLN A 19 3.90 9.13 5.33
N ILE A 20 3.08 8.75 4.37
CA ILE A 20 2.46 9.70 3.45
C ILE A 20 1.28 10.34 4.19
N PRO A 21 1.21 11.68 4.31
CA PRO A 21 0.11 12.35 4.99
C PRO A 21 -1.24 11.96 4.37
N PRO A 22 -2.32 11.92 5.17
CA PRO A 22 -3.65 11.65 4.65
C PRO A 22 -4.01 12.69 3.58
N PRO A 23 -4.75 12.29 2.53
CA PRO A 23 -5.14 13.21 1.48
C PRO A 23 -6.03 14.32 2.03
N SER A 24 -5.73 15.54 1.62
CA SER A 24 -6.48 16.77 1.86
C SER A 24 -7.51 17.03 0.75
N GLU A 25 -8.47 17.93 0.97
CA GLU A 25 -9.49 18.23 -0.05
C GLU A 25 -8.90 18.79 -1.35
N ASP A 26 -7.79 19.52 -1.25
CA ASP A 26 -7.11 20.14 -2.39
C ASP A 26 -6.16 19.18 -3.15
N ASP A 27 -5.97 17.95 -2.65
CA ASP A 27 -5.12 16.98 -3.34
C ASP A 27 -5.75 16.48 -4.65
N ASP A 28 -4.88 16.09 -5.58
CA ASP A 28 -5.27 15.54 -6.87
C ASP A 28 -6.15 14.28 -6.71
N GLU A 29 -7.30 14.26 -7.39
CA GLU A 29 -8.28 13.17 -7.29
C GLU A 29 -7.71 11.79 -7.70
N LEU A 30 -6.80 11.77 -8.68
CA LEU A 30 -6.13 10.53 -9.06
C LEU A 30 -5.18 10.07 -7.95
N ALA A 31 -4.45 10.98 -7.32
CA ALA A 31 -3.59 10.66 -6.17
C ALA A 31 -4.40 10.08 -4.99
N LYS A 32 -5.53 10.70 -4.63
CA LYS A 32 -6.46 10.19 -3.61
C LYS A 32 -6.93 8.77 -3.91
N LYS A 33 -7.35 8.55 -5.15
CA LYS A 33 -7.83 7.25 -5.62
C LYS A 33 -6.73 6.19 -5.59
N LEU A 34 -5.53 6.53 -6.04
CA LEU A 34 -4.38 5.61 -6.04
C LEU A 34 -3.98 5.23 -4.60
N ARG A 35 -3.97 6.19 -3.67
CA ARG A 35 -3.72 5.91 -2.25
C ARG A 35 -4.75 4.92 -1.69
N SER A 36 -6.04 5.16 -1.92
CA SER A 36 -7.12 4.27 -1.45
C SER A 36 -6.97 2.87 -2.03
N ARG A 37 -6.66 2.75 -3.33
CA ARG A 37 -6.46 1.45 -3.99
C ARG A 37 -5.25 0.69 -3.46
N LEU A 38 -4.17 1.40 -3.16
CA LEU A 38 -2.98 0.79 -2.56
C LEU A 38 -3.30 0.26 -1.15
N GLN A 39 -4.02 1.03 -0.34
CA GLN A 39 -4.44 0.62 1.00
C GLN A 39 -5.35 -0.62 0.97
N GLU A 40 -6.36 -0.64 0.08
CA GLU A 40 -7.22 -1.80 -0.15
C GLU A 40 -6.44 -3.03 -0.58
N LEU A 41 -5.50 -2.86 -1.52
CA LEU A 41 -4.65 -3.95 -1.99
C LEU A 41 -3.82 -4.55 -0.85
N LEU A 42 -3.12 -3.73 -0.07
CA LEU A 42 -2.29 -4.19 1.04
C LEU A 42 -3.13 -4.91 2.11
N THR A 43 -4.32 -4.38 2.42
CA THR A 43 -5.28 -5.02 3.33
C THR A 43 -5.68 -6.41 2.83
N ASN A 44 -6.02 -6.53 1.55
CA ASN A 44 -6.41 -7.81 0.95
C ASN A 44 -5.25 -8.81 0.89
N LEU A 45 -4.03 -8.35 0.59
CA LEU A 45 -2.83 -9.19 0.60
C LEU A 45 -2.53 -9.73 1.99
N ARG A 46 -2.65 -8.89 3.04
CA ARG A 46 -2.48 -9.30 4.43
C ARG A 46 -3.50 -10.36 4.82
N ALA A 47 -4.78 -10.13 4.54
CA ALA A 47 -5.85 -11.09 4.80
C ALA A 47 -5.61 -12.44 4.06
N GLY A 48 -5.13 -12.39 2.81
CA GLY A 48 -4.79 -13.59 2.04
C GLY A 48 -3.55 -14.33 2.56
N ALA A 49 -2.57 -13.61 3.09
CA ALA A 49 -1.38 -14.20 3.68
C ALA A 49 -1.66 -14.88 5.03
N GLU A 50 -2.53 -14.29 5.86
CA GLU A 50 -2.94 -14.87 7.15
C GLU A 50 -3.78 -16.15 6.99
N GLY A 51 -4.46 -16.33 5.85
CA GLY A 51 -5.32 -17.49 5.56
C GLY A 51 -4.62 -18.74 5.02
N THR A 52 -3.32 -18.71 4.70
CA THR A 52 -2.60 -19.86 4.11
C THR A 52 -1.60 -20.53 5.06
N ALA A 53 -1.40 -20.01 6.27
CA ALA A 53 -0.54 -20.60 7.29
C ALA A 53 -1.14 -21.84 8.00
N SER A 54 -2.32 -22.30 7.58
CA SER A 54 -2.95 -23.53 8.05
C SER A 54 -2.87 -24.60 6.97
N GLY A 55 -1.72 -25.25 6.84
CA GLY A 55 -1.48 -26.37 5.92
C GLY A 55 -0.24 -27.15 6.32
#